data_AF-A0A6P4C0B7-F1
#
_entry.id   AF-A0A6P4C0B7-F1
#
_cell.length_a   1.000
_cell.length_b   1.000
_cell.length_c   1.000
_cell.angle_alpha   90.00
_cell.angle_beta   90.00
_cell.angle_gamma   90.00
#
_symmetry.space_group_name_H-M   'P 1'
#
loop_
_entity.id
_entity.type
_entity.pdbx_description
1 polymer ?
#
loop_
_entity_poly.entity_id
_entity_poly.type
_entity_poly.pdbx_seq_one_letter_code
_entity_poly.pdbx_strand_id
1 'polypeptide(L)'
;MEHETCQSEATQGSKQATRSRNLARRRRTICYCGKRPVLATSSTTENPGRRFWGCVNFGVGEECGYFVWAEPEEDPSQVSRLRLKVRNLKGKVDMVEFRFMVAVGVALVRWTLALILVFEKTTATKFGRLSLE
;
A
#
# COMPACT_ATOMS: atom_id res chain seq x y z
N MET A 1 -8.80 23.68 0.17
CA MET A 1 -9.04 23.06 -1.14
C MET A 1 -7.75 22.35 -1.57
N GLU A 2 -7.31 21.31 -0.84
CA GLU A 2 -5.99 20.66 -1.06
C GLU A 2 -5.94 19.20 -0.55
N HIS A 3 -7.01 18.41 -0.71
CA HIS A 3 -7.03 17.01 -0.23
C HIS A 3 -7.37 15.95 -1.29
N GLU A 4 -7.58 16.32 -2.55
CA GLU A 4 -7.96 15.36 -3.61
C GLU A 4 -6.82 14.95 -4.56
N THR A 5 -5.62 15.53 -4.44
CA THR A 5 -4.54 15.29 -5.40
C THR A 5 -3.73 14.01 -5.14
N CYS A 6 -3.84 13.39 -3.96
CA CYS A 6 -2.98 12.24 -3.60
C CYS A 6 -3.58 10.87 -3.98
N GLN A 7 -4.89 10.78 -4.24
CA GLN A 7 -5.56 9.52 -4.61
C GLN A 7 -5.45 9.21 -6.11
N SER A 8 -5.46 10.24 -6.96
CA SER A 8 -5.42 10.12 -8.42
C SER A 8 -4.08 9.60 -8.94
N GLU A 9 -2.97 10.01 -8.32
CA GLU A 9 -1.60 9.57 -8.68
C GLU A 9 -1.36 8.09 -8.36
N ALA A 10 -1.87 7.58 -7.23
CA ALA A 10 -1.73 6.19 -6.83
C ALA A 10 -2.45 5.21 -7.78
N THR A 11 -3.63 5.59 -8.29
CA THR A 11 -4.38 4.79 -9.27
C THR A 11 -3.75 4.79 -10.65
N GLN A 12 -3.15 5.90 -11.10
CA GLN A 12 -2.43 5.95 -12.38
C GLN A 12 -1.12 5.15 -12.33
N GLY A 13 -0.35 5.29 -11.25
CA GLY A 13 0.89 4.52 -11.04
C GLY A 13 0.66 3.01 -10.97
N SER A 14 -0.41 2.56 -10.30
CA SER A 14 -0.76 1.14 -10.19
C SER A 14 -1.18 0.51 -11.52
N LYS A 15 -1.98 1.21 -12.34
CA LYS A 15 -2.39 0.75 -13.68
C LYS A 15 -1.20 0.66 -14.63
N GLN A 16 -0.31 1.66 -14.59
CA GLN A 16 0.88 1.72 -15.44
C GLN A 16 1.92 0.65 -15.05
N ALA A 17 2.15 0.44 -13.75
CA ALA A 17 3.00 -0.63 -13.24
C ALA A 17 2.47 -2.03 -13.61
N THR A 18 1.16 -2.23 -13.56
CA THR A 18 0.55 -3.52 -13.91
C THR A 18 0.63 -3.79 -15.42
N ARG A 19 0.45 -2.78 -16.27
CA ARG A 19 0.64 -2.89 -17.72
C ARG A 19 2.11 -3.19 -18.08
N SER A 20 3.06 -2.53 -17.42
CA SER A 20 4.50 -2.77 -17.61
C SER A 20 4.91 -4.20 -17.25
N ARG A 21 4.47 -4.71 -16.08
CA ARG A 21 4.71 -6.11 -15.67
C ARG A 21 4.13 -7.13 -16.65
N ASN A 22 2.93 -6.87 -17.19
CA ASN A 22 2.33 -7.74 -18.20
C ASN A 22 3.10 -7.73 -19.52
N LEU A 23 3.60 -6.56 -19.96
CA LEU A 23 4.45 -6.46 -21.14
C LEU A 23 5.79 -7.16 -20.92
N ALA A 24 6.42 -6.99 -19.76
CA ALA A 24 7.65 -7.70 -19.40
C ALA A 24 7.43 -9.23 -19.36
N ARG A 25 6.28 -9.69 -18.83
CA ARG A 25 5.90 -11.11 -18.85
C ARG A 25 5.68 -11.62 -20.27
N ARG A 26 5.02 -10.86 -21.15
CA ARG A 26 4.88 -11.21 -22.58
C ARG A 26 6.21 -11.21 -23.32
N ARG A 27 7.10 -10.27 -23.01
CA ARG A 27 8.44 -10.26 -23.61
C ARG A 27 9.18 -11.53 -23.27
N ARG A 28 9.04 -12.09 -22.06
CA ARG A 28 9.65 -13.36 -21.61
C ARG A 28 9.13 -14.63 -22.29
N THR A 29 8.09 -14.60 -23.12
CA THR A 29 7.52 -15.86 -23.65
C THR A 29 8.13 -16.31 -24.96
N ILE A 30 8.60 -15.40 -25.82
CA ILE A 30 9.04 -15.71 -27.19
C ILE A 30 10.20 -14.79 -27.58
N CYS A 31 11.31 -15.35 -28.05
CA CYS A 31 12.42 -14.60 -28.64
C CYS A 31 12.15 -14.27 -30.11
N TYR A 32 12.99 -13.47 -30.76
CA TYR A 32 12.77 -13.08 -32.17
C TYR A 32 12.90 -14.25 -33.17
N CYS A 33 13.45 -15.40 -32.76
CA CYS A 33 13.41 -16.64 -33.55
C CYS A 33 12.08 -17.39 -33.44
N GLY A 34 11.09 -16.89 -32.67
CA GLY A 34 9.84 -17.60 -32.40
C GLY A 34 9.95 -18.72 -31.36
N LYS A 35 11.12 -18.91 -30.73
CA LYS A 35 11.37 -19.94 -29.71
C LYS A 35 11.18 -19.38 -28.30
N ARG A 36 10.92 -20.25 -27.32
CA ARG A 36 10.89 -19.83 -25.90
C ARG A 36 12.31 -19.45 -25.45
N PRO A 37 12.50 -18.25 -24.85
CA PRO A 37 13.81 -17.86 -24.33
C PRO A 37 14.15 -18.68 -23.07
N VAL A 38 15.45 -18.83 -22.82
CA VAL A 38 15.99 -19.58 -21.67
C VAL A 38 16.50 -18.64 -20.61
N LEU A 39 16.41 -19.06 -19.34
CA LEU A 39 16.93 -18.29 -18.21
C LEU A 39 18.41 -18.62 -18.00
N ALA A 40 19.26 -17.65 -18.34
CA ALA A 40 20.71 -17.73 -18.22
C ALA A 40 21.23 -16.82 -17.10
N THR A 41 22.47 -17.05 -16.69
CA THR A 41 23.16 -16.25 -15.68
C THR A 41 24.33 -15.54 -16.35
N SER A 42 24.43 -14.23 -16.15
CA SER A 42 25.51 -13.41 -16.68
C SER A 42 26.83 -13.75 -15.99
N SER A 43 27.84 -14.04 -16.80
CA SER A 43 29.24 -14.25 -16.41
C SER A 43 30.12 -13.01 -16.67
N THR A 44 29.52 -11.89 -17.08
CA THR A 44 30.26 -10.65 -17.33
C THR A 44 30.78 -10.06 -16.02
N THR A 45 31.92 -9.38 -16.10
CA THR A 45 32.52 -8.68 -14.95
C THR A 45 31.64 -7.57 -14.39
N GLU A 46 30.83 -6.95 -15.25
CA GLU A 46 29.92 -5.86 -14.87
C GLU A 46 28.64 -6.36 -14.18
N ASN A 47 28.12 -7.52 -14.59
CA ASN A 47 26.88 -8.08 -14.05
C ASN A 47 27.07 -9.55 -13.61
N PRO A 48 28.00 -9.86 -12.71
CA PRO A 48 28.27 -11.24 -12.31
C PRO A 48 27.06 -11.82 -11.56
N GLY A 49 26.63 -13.02 -11.95
CA GLY A 49 25.57 -13.75 -11.25
C GLY A 49 24.14 -13.24 -11.51
N ARG A 50 23.97 -12.15 -12.27
CA ARG A 50 22.65 -11.60 -12.59
C ARG A 50 21.96 -12.45 -13.66
N ARG A 51 20.70 -12.82 -13.45
CA ARG A 51 19.95 -13.69 -14.37
C ARG A 51 19.24 -12.88 -15.47
N PHE A 52 19.17 -13.44 -16.68
CA PHE A 52 18.49 -12.86 -17.83
C PHE A 52 17.80 -13.93 -18.68
N TRP A 53 16.76 -13.54 -19.41
CA TRP A 53 16.11 -14.34 -20.44
C TRP A 53 16.78 -14.06 -21.77
N GLY A 54 17.40 -15.08 -22.36
CA GLY A 54 18.13 -15.00 -23.63
C GLY A 54 17.57 -15.95 -24.69
N CYS A 55 17.95 -15.74 -25.96
CA CYS A 55 17.68 -16.71 -27.01
C CYS A 55 18.28 -18.08 -26.65
N VAL A 56 17.64 -19.18 -27.05
CA VAL A 56 18.21 -20.52 -26.87
C VAL A 56 19.53 -20.72 -27.62
N ASN A 57 19.74 -19.98 -28.72
CA ASN A 57 20.97 -20.01 -29.51
C ASN A 57 22.03 -19.00 -28.99
N PHE A 58 21.84 -18.42 -27.79
CA PHE A 58 22.75 -17.41 -27.24
C PHE A 58 24.18 -17.97 -27.15
N GLY A 59 25.16 -17.27 -27.74
CA GLY A 59 26.56 -17.71 -27.78
C GLY A 59 26.92 -18.80 -28.80
N VAL A 60 25.97 -19.25 -29.64
CA VAL A 60 26.17 -20.28 -30.68
C VAL A 60 26.27 -19.66 -32.10
N GLY A 61 26.20 -18.34 -32.23
CA GLY A 61 26.34 -17.60 -33.49
C GLY A 61 25.03 -17.41 -34.29
N GLU A 62 23.99 -18.20 -34.00
CA GLU A 62 22.63 -18.03 -34.56
C GLU A 62 21.67 -17.31 -33.59
N GLU A 63 22.21 -16.43 -32.75
CA GLU A 63 21.39 -15.70 -31.79
C GLU A 63 20.68 -14.51 -32.43
N CYS A 64 19.43 -14.28 -32.05
CA CYS A 64 18.66 -13.15 -32.55
C CYS A 64 18.84 -11.86 -31.73
N GLY A 65 19.78 -11.83 -30.78
CA GLY A 65 19.99 -10.68 -29.88
C GLY A 65 18.84 -10.44 -28.89
N TYR A 66 17.92 -11.40 -28.72
CA TYR A 66 16.88 -11.30 -27.69
C TYR A 66 17.51 -11.35 -26.29
N PHE A 67 17.24 -10.31 -25.49
CA PHE A 67 17.74 -10.17 -24.13
C PHE A 67 16.74 -9.41 -23.25
N VAL A 68 16.39 -9.95 -22.09
CA VAL A 68 15.58 -9.28 -21.06
C VAL A 68 16.09 -9.67 -19.68
N TRP A 69 16.39 -8.69 -18.82
CA TRP A 69 16.77 -8.99 -17.42
C TRP A 69 15.67 -9.77 -16.70
N ALA A 70 16.05 -10.83 -15.98
CA ALA A 70 15.14 -11.47 -15.06
C ALA A 70 14.95 -10.52 -13.87
N GLU A 71 13.69 -10.25 -13.52
CA GLU A 71 13.40 -9.65 -12.22
C GLU A 71 14.02 -10.57 -11.16
N PRO A 72 14.65 -10.01 -10.10
CA PRO A 72 15.00 -10.81 -8.95
C PRO A 72 13.75 -11.56 -8.54
N GLU A 73 13.83 -12.86 -8.30
CA GLU A 73 12.73 -13.53 -7.63
C GLU A 73 12.57 -12.80 -6.30
N GLU A 74 11.53 -11.98 -6.20
CA GLU A 74 11.13 -11.41 -4.93
C GLU A 74 10.86 -12.63 -4.07
N ASP A 75 11.80 -12.96 -3.18
CA ASP A 75 11.66 -14.11 -2.30
C ASP A 75 10.26 -14.00 -1.68
N PRO A 76 9.35 -14.93 -2.02
CA PRO A 76 7.97 -14.85 -1.56
C PRO A 76 7.91 -14.78 -0.03
N SER A 77 8.96 -15.28 0.64
CA SER A 77 9.14 -15.20 2.08
C SER A 77 9.30 -13.75 2.57
N GLN A 78 10.10 -12.91 1.89
CA GLN A 78 10.36 -11.52 2.30
C GLN A 78 9.13 -10.64 2.12
N VAL A 79 8.46 -10.78 0.98
CA VAL A 79 7.21 -10.04 0.69
C VAL A 79 6.11 -10.46 1.67
N SER A 80 5.98 -11.76 1.95
CA SER A 80 5.00 -12.26 2.92
C SER A 80 5.30 -11.77 4.33
N ARG A 81 6.56 -11.77 4.76
CA ARG A 81 7.00 -11.23 6.06
C ARG A 81 6.73 -9.74 6.17
N LEU A 82 7.02 -8.97 5.13
CA LEU A 82 6.77 -7.53 5.11
C LEU A 82 5.27 -7.24 5.17
N ARG A 83 4.45 -7.97 4.40
CA ARG A 83 2.98 -7.90 4.45
C ARG A 83 2.43 -8.23 5.84
N LEU A 84 3.00 -9.24 6.51
CA LEU A 84 2.59 -9.59 7.87
C LEU A 84 2.90 -8.46 8.86
N LYS A 85 4.08 -7.83 8.75
CA LYS A 85 4.46 -6.66 9.57
C LYS A 85 3.54 -5.47 9.30
N VAL A 86 3.24 -5.16 8.04
CA VAL A 86 2.29 -4.11 7.66
C VAL A 86 0.93 -4.37 8.29
N ARG A 87 0.40 -5.60 8.18
CA ARG A 87 -0.88 -5.97 8.79
C ARG A 87 -0.86 -5.84 10.32
N ASN A 88 0.22 -6.26 10.97
CA ASN A 88 0.35 -6.16 12.43
C ASN A 88 0.44 -4.71 12.91
N LEU A 89 1.23 -3.88 12.24
CA LEU A 89 1.35 -2.45 12.55
C LEU A 89 0.04 -1.71 12.28
N LYS A 90 -0.63 -1.99 11.16
CA LYS A 90 -1.95 -1.45 10.84
C LYS A 90 -2.97 -1.77 11.93
N GLY A 91 -3.06 -3.04 12.35
CA GLY A 91 -3.95 -3.44 13.44
C GLY A 91 -3.64 -2.76 14.78
N LYS A 92 -2.36 -2.47 15.08
CA LYS A 92 -1.97 -1.70 16.27
C LYS A 92 -2.40 -0.24 16.17
N VAL A 93 -2.25 0.38 14.99
CA VAL A 93 -2.69 1.75 14.75
C VAL A 93 -4.21 1.84 14.87
N ASP A 94 -4.96 0.98 14.20
CA ASP A 94 -6.42 0.97 14.23
C ASP A 94 -6.95 0.73 15.67
N MET A 95 -6.28 -0.12 16.47
CA MET A 95 -6.60 -0.33 17.87
C MET A 95 -6.39 0.95 18.72
N VAL A 96 -5.27 1.65 18.53
CA VAL A 96 -4.98 2.89 19.26
C VAL A 96 -5.96 3.98 18.84
N GLU A 97 -6.24 4.09 17.55
CA GLU A 97 -7.19 5.03 16.99
C GLU A 97 -8.59 4.81 17.57
N PHE A 98 -9.08 3.57 17.57
CA PHE A 98 -10.37 3.20 18.17
C PHE A 98 -10.43 3.55 19.66
N ARG A 99 -9.38 3.21 20.42
CA ARG A 99 -9.31 3.54 21.85
C ARG A 99 -9.35 5.04 22.11
N PHE A 100 -8.68 5.82 21.28
CA PHE A 100 -8.69 7.28 21.36
C PHE A 100 -10.08 7.85 21.04
N MET A 101 -10.73 7.38 19.97
CA MET A 101 -12.10 7.80 19.62
C MET A 101 -13.10 7.53 20.74
N VAL A 102 -13.02 6.35 21.37
CA VAL A 102 -13.89 6.00 22.52
C VAL A 102 -13.67 6.96 23.69
N ALA A 103 -12.41 7.25 24.05
CA ALA A 103 -12.10 8.16 25.16
C ALA A 103 -12.63 9.59 24.92
N VAL A 104 -12.44 10.11 23.71
CA VAL A 104 -12.97 11.41 23.29
C VAL A 104 -14.51 11.41 23.35
N GLY A 105 -15.16 10.38 22.83
CA GLY A 105 -16.63 10.24 22.88
C GLY A 105 -17.17 10.27 24.30
N VAL A 106 -16.56 9.50 25.22
CA VAL A 106 -16.96 9.49 26.64
C VAL A 106 -16.78 10.87 27.29
N ALA A 107 -15.69 11.57 26.99
CA ALA A 107 -15.45 12.92 27.51
C ALA A 107 -16.51 13.92 27.03
N LEU A 108 -16.86 13.89 25.75
CA LEU A 108 -17.89 14.75 25.17
C LEU A 108 -19.28 14.46 25.75
N VAL A 109 -19.66 13.18 25.88
CA VAL A 109 -20.93 12.78 26.51
C VAL A 109 -20.98 13.25 27.96
N ARG A 110 -19.90 13.06 28.71
CA ARG A 110 -19.82 13.52 30.10
C ARG A 110 -19.95 15.04 30.21
N TRP A 111 -19.28 15.77 29.33
CA TRP A 111 -19.31 17.23 29.32
C TRP A 111 -20.69 17.78 28.94
N THR A 112 -21.33 17.21 27.92
CA THR A 112 -22.69 17.60 27.50
C THR A 112 -23.73 17.33 28.58
N LEU A 113 -23.69 16.18 29.25
CA LEU A 113 -24.57 15.89 30.40
C LEU A 113 -24.36 16.91 31.53
N ALA A 114 -23.12 17.27 31.84
CA ALA A 114 -22.83 18.29 32.86
C ALA A 114 -23.39 19.66 32.47
N LEU A 115 -23.28 20.06 31.20
CA LEU A 115 -23.88 21.30 30.72
C LEU A 115 -25.40 21.27 30.87
N ILE A 116 -26.07 20.19 30.46
CA ILE A 116 -27.53 20.03 30.60
C ILE A 116 -27.95 20.20 32.06
N LEU A 117 -27.28 19.54 33.01
CA LEU A 117 -27.56 19.67 34.44
C LEU A 117 -27.37 21.10 34.95
N VAL A 118 -26.37 21.83 34.46
CA VAL A 118 -26.15 23.25 34.80
C VAL A 118 -27.26 24.13 34.22
N PHE A 119 -27.70 23.88 32.98
CA PHE A 119 -28.82 24.59 32.37
C PHE A 119 -30.13 24.36 33.13
N GLU A 120 -30.43 23.13 33.53
CA GLU A 120 -31.59 22.81 34.36
C GLU A 120 -31.52 23.50 35.73
N LYS A 121 -30.36 23.47 36.39
CA LYS A 121 -30.19 24.11 37.70
C LYS A 121 -30.34 25.63 37.61
N THR A 122 -29.82 26.26 36.56
CA THR A 122 -29.92 27.72 36.36
C THR A 122 -31.34 28.15 36.00
N THR A 123 -32.07 27.37 35.20
CA THR A 123 -33.48 27.64 34.87
C THR A 123 -34.38 27.46 36.09
N ALA A 124 -34.21 26.39 36.88
CA ALA A 124 -34.94 26.18 38.13
C ALA A 124 -34.69 27.30 39.16
N THR A 125 -33.44 27.76 39.28
CA THR A 125 -33.07 28.84 40.21
C THR A 125 -33.67 30.18 39.78
N LYS A 126 -33.71 30.48 38.48
CA LYS A 126 -34.33 31.70 37.94
C LYS A 126 -35.85 31.67 38.07
N PHE A 127 -36.49 30.55 37.76
CA PHE A 127 -37.94 30.40 37.83
C PHE A 127 -38.47 30.40 39.28
N GLY A 128 -37.74 29.77 40.19
CA GLY A 128 -38.05 29.82 41.63
C GLY A 128 -37.88 31.21 42.24
N ARG A 129 -36.94 32.02 41.71
CA ARG A 129 -36.80 33.43 42.11
C ARG A 129 -37.93 34.31 41.57
N LEU A 130 -38.44 34.04 40.36
CA LEU A 130 -39.59 34.76 39.79
C LEU A 130 -40.95 34.40 40.44
N SER A 131 -41.09 33.27 41.13
CA SER A 131 -42.34 32.90 41.83
C SER A 131 -42.45 33.48 43.25
N LEU A 132 -41.45 34.24 43.70
CA LEU A 132 -41.37 34.82 45.05
C LEU A 132 -41.48 36.36 45.06
N GLU A 133 -41.82 36.96 43.92
CA GLU A 133 -42.16 38.38 43.75
C GLU A 133 -43.65 38.55 43.37
#